data_AF-A0A7C6Q4J5-F1
#
_entry.id   AF-A0A7C6Q4J5-F1
#
_cell.length_a   1.000
_cell.length_b   1.000
_cell.length_c   1.000
_cell.angle_alpha   90.00
_cell.angle_beta   90.00
_cell.angle_gamma   90.00
#
_symmetry.space_group_name_H-M   'P 1'
#
loop_
_entity.id
_entity.type
_entity.pdbx_description
1 polymer ?
#
loop_
_entity_poly.entity_id
_entity_poly.type
_entity_poly.pdbx_seq_one_letter_code
_entity_poly.pdbx_strand_id
1 'polypeptide(L)' 'ASYDLVNQQVGFKDSVLERNFEEGADKFRGVWSGVDSGYQLVYAEDIGLGSREYRLIKV' A
#
# COMPACT_ATOMS: atom_id res chain seq x y z
N ALA A 1 4.44 -5.93 -3.84
CA ALA A 1 4.46 -6.66 -2.57
C ALA A 1 4.52 -5.73 -1.34
N SER A 2 5.55 -4.89 -1.17
CA SER A 2 5.71 -4.08 0.06
C SER A 2 4.53 -3.13 0.36
N TYR A 3 3.90 -2.57 -0.68
CA TYR A 3 2.69 -1.76 -0.55
C TYR A 3 1.57 -2.50 0.20
N ASP A 4 1.31 -3.77 -0.16
CA ASP A 4 0.29 -4.57 0.51
C ASP A 4 0.70 -4.93 1.94
N LEU A 5 1.98 -5.19 2.18
CA LEU A 5 2.47 -5.51 3.52
C LEU A 5 2.23 -4.34 4.50
N VAL A 6 2.44 -3.10 4.05
CA VAL A 6 2.13 -1.90 4.82
C VAL A 6 0.63 -1.80 5.08
N ASN A 7 -0.20 -2.02 4.06
CA ASN A 7 -1.65 -1.94 4.20
C ASN A 7 -2.23 -3.04 5.09
N GLN A 8 -1.60 -4.21 5.17
CA GLN A 8 -1.95 -5.29 6.10
C GLN A 8 -1.61 -4.99 7.57
N GLN A 9 -0.91 -3.91 7.89
CA GLN A 9 -0.68 -3.54 9.29
C GLN A 9 -1.84 -2.73 9.87
N VAL A 10 -2.03 -2.84 11.17
CA VAL A 10 -2.82 -1.85 11.93
C VAL A 10 -2.04 -0.54 11.97
N GLY A 11 -2.69 0.55 11.62
CA GLY A 11 -2.09 1.89 11.60
C GLY A 11 -1.83 2.43 13.00
N PHE A 12 -0.72 3.14 13.16
CA PHE A 12 -0.36 3.80 14.42
C PHE A 12 -1.08 5.13 14.58
N LYS A 13 -1.81 5.29 15.69
CA LYS A 13 -2.52 6.53 16.01
C LYS A 13 -1.59 7.69 16.36
N ASP A 14 -0.40 7.38 16.85
CA ASP A 14 0.64 8.37 17.17
C ASP A 14 1.60 8.56 15.99
N SER A 15 1.04 8.81 14.80
CA SER A 15 1.81 9.03 13.58
C SER A 15 1.14 10.08 12.68
N VAL A 16 1.72 10.34 11.51
CA VAL A 16 1.13 11.23 10.49
C VAL A 16 -0.08 10.63 9.77
N LEU A 17 -0.45 9.39 10.07
CA LEU A 17 -1.62 8.73 9.52
C LEU A 17 -2.89 9.35 10.12
N GLU A 18 -3.71 10.00 9.29
CA GLU A 18 -4.91 10.68 9.75
C GLU A 18 -6.15 9.78 9.77
N ARG A 19 -6.16 8.74 8.92
CA ARG A 19 -7.28 7.80 8.72
C ARG A 19 -6.77 6.44 8.23
N ASN A 20 -7.67 5.48 8.03
CA ASN A 20 -7.36 4.13 7.54
C ASN A 20 -6.48 3.33 8.52
N PHE A 21 -6.76 3.41 9.82
CA PHE A 21 -5.99 2.71 10.86
C PHE A 21 -6.24 1.20 10.90
N GLU A 22 -7.33 0.73 10.32
CA GLU A 22 -7.73 -0.66 10.28
C GLU A 22 -6.82 -1.51 9.37
N GLU A 23 -6.60 -2.78 9.73
CA GLU A 23 -5.87 -3.73 8.89
C GLU A 23 -6.51 -3.83 7.49
N GLY A 24 -5.67 -3.87 6.46
CA GLY A 24 -6.06 -3.96 5.05
C GLY A 24 -6.38 -2.62 4.38
N ALA A 25 -6.59 -1.56 5.16
CA ALA A 25 -6.88 -0.25 4.58
C ALA A 25 -5.63 0.44 4.02
N ASP A 26 -5.83 1.27 2.99
CA ASP A 26 -4.75 1.97 2.28
C ASP A 26 -4.13 3.06 3.16
N LYS A 27 -2.95 2.77 3.72
CA LYS A 27 -2.21 3.69 4.59
C LYS A 27 -1.69 4.90 3.85
N PHE A 28 -1.39 4.78 2.55
CA PHE A 28 -0.87 5.87 1.75
C PHE A 28 -1.95 6.93 1.52
N ARG A 29 -3.18 6.50 1.18
CA ARG A 29 -4.36 7.39 1.17
C ARG A 29 -4.77 7.87 2.57
N GLY A 30 -4.42 7.09 3.60
CA GLY A 30 -4.60 7.47 4.99
C GLY A 30 -3.76 8.67 5.42
N VAL A 31 -2.56 8.81 4.85
CA VAL A 31 -1.66 9.96 5.07
C VAL A 31 -1.98 11.12 4.13
N TRP A 32 -2.21 10.83 2.84
CA TRP A 32 -2.54 11.87 1.86
C TRP A 32 -3.61 11.36 0.88
N SER A 33 -4.83 11.92 0.97
CA SER A 33 -5.98 11.44 0.20
C SER A 33 -5.86 11.64 -1.32
N GLY A 34 -4.97 12.53 -1.76
CA GLY A 34 -4.72 12.78 -3.19
C GLY A 34 -3.84 11.72 -3.86
N VAL A 35 -3.26 10.79 -3.11
CA VAL A 35 -2.40 9.74 -3.67
C VAL A 35 -3.21 8.57 -4.22
N ASP A 36 -2.76 8.06 -5.35
CA ASP A 36 -3.17 6.76 -5.85
C ASP A 36 -1.91 5.97 -6.25
N SER A 37 -1.44 5.16 -5.31
CA SER A 37 -0.28 4.29 -5.50
C SER A 37 -0.51 3.20 -6.55
N GLY A 38 -1.77 2.90 -6.89
CA GLY A 38 -2.12 1.94 -7.93
C GLY A 38 -1.55 2.33 -9.29
N TYR A 39 -1.59 3.61 -9.66
CA TYR A 39 -1.03 4.08 -10.93
C TYR A 39 0.48 3.83 -11.04
N GLN A 40 1.22 4.07 -9.96
CA GLN A 40 2.67 3.83 -9.96
C GLN A 40 2.98 2.34 -10.13
N LEU A 41 2.20 1.46 -9.49
CA LEU A 41 2.40 0.01 -9.61
C LEU A 41 2.03 -0.52 -11.00
N VAL A 42 0.95 -0.01 -11.61
CA VAL A 42 0.58 -0.35 -12.99
C VAL A 42 1.68 0.07 -13.96
N TYR A 43 2.10 1.34 -13.88
CA TYR A 43 3.13 1.85 -14.78
C TYR A 43 4.47 1.12 -14.60
N ALA A 44 4.84 0.78 -13.36
CA ALA A 44 6.05 0.01 -13.08
C ALA A 44 6.05 -1.38 -13.75
N GLU A 45 4.90 -2.05 -13.77
CA GLU A 45 4.72 -3.31 -14.49
C GLU A 45 4.81 -3.09 -16.02
N ASP A 46 4.16 -2.06 -16.55
CA ASP A 46 4.18 -1.72 -17.99
C ASP A 46 5.59 -1.46 -18.53
N ILE A 47 6.48 -0.87 -17.73
CA ILE A 47 7.88 -0.62 -18.11
C ILE A 47 8.84 -1.76 -17.74
N GLY A 48 8.33 -2.89 -17.24
CA GLY A 48 9.11 -4.10 -16.98
C GLY A 48 9.92 -4.10 -15.67
N LEU A 49 9.54 -3.30 -14.66
CA LEU A 49 10.21 -3.31 -13.35
C LEU A 49 9.78 -4.49 -12.46
N GLY A 50 8.78 -5.25 -12.86
CA GLY A 50 8.29 -6.42 -12.13
C GLY A 50 6.91 -6.84 -12.58
N SER A 51 6.29 -7.71 -11.79
CA SER A 51 4.92 -8.19 -11.99
C SER A 51 4.09 -7.93 -10.74
N ARG A 52 2.81 -7.63 -10.94
CA ARG A 52 1.79 -7.51 -9.89
C ARG A 52 1.11 -8.84 -9.58
N GLU A 53 1.37 -9.88 -10.38
CA GLU A 53 0.92 -11.24 -10.11
C GLU A 53 1.90 -11.93 -9.14
N TYR A 54 1.49 -12.03 -7.87
CA TYR A 54 2.25 -12.75 -6.85
C TYR A 54 1.35 -13.26 -5.74
N ARG A 55 1.90 -14.17 -4.93
CA ARG A 55 1.30 -14.62 -3.67
C ARG A 55 2.16 -14.11 -2.50
N LEU A 56 1.52 -13.40 -1.57
CA LEU A 56 2.14 -13.07 -0.28
C LEU A 56 2.10 -14.31 0.62
N ILE A 57 3.27 -14.74 1.09
CA ILE A 57 3.41 -15.82 2.06
C ILE A 57 3.68 -15.18 3.41
N LYS A 58 2.80 -15.43 4.39
CA LYS A 58 3.04 -15.02 5.79
C LYS A 58 4.08 -15.97 6.40
N VAL A 59 5.09 -15.39 7.04
CA VAL A 59 6.14 -16.10 7.79
C VAL A 59 5.84 -15.96 9.28
#